data_AF-A0A1X1MK91-F1
#
_entry.id   AF-A0A1X1MK91-F1
#
_cell.length_a   1.000
_cell.length_b   1.000
_cell.length_c   1.000
_cell.angle_alpha   90.00
_cell.angle_beta   90.00
_cell.angle_gamma   90.00
#
_symmetry.space_group_name_H-M   'P 1'
#
loop_
_entity.id
_entity.type
_entity.pdbx_description
1 polymer ?
#
loop_
_entity_poly.entity_id
_entity_poly.type
_entity_poly.pdbx_seq_one_letter_code
_entity_poly.pdbx_strand_id
1 'polypeptide(L)' 'MERLSRPGVLLAALYHPETFPLPRFPLGISTVARAARETLLGSVSLADMQLGLTLDGLAARVEADRPDVLGLSA' A
#
# COMPACT_ATOMS: atom_id res chain seq x y z
N MET A 1 15.46 -5.18 18.05
CA MET A 1 14.95 -4.74 16.73
C MET A 1 15.41 -5.78 15.74
N GLU A 2 14.51 -6.65 15.30
CA GLU A 2 14.87 -7.67 14.30
C GLU A 2 14.86 -7.03 12.92
N ARG A 3 15.89 -7.32 12.12
CA ARG A 3 16.03 -6.77 10.78
C ARG A 3 15.50 -7.79 9.77
N LEU A 4 14.47 -7.41 9.02
CA LEU A 4 13.98 -8.18 7.88
C LEU A 4 15.01 -8.12 6.75
N SER A 5 15.39 -9.28 6.21
CA SER A 5 16.48 -9.38 5.22
C SER A 5 16.04 -9.01 3.80
N ARG A 6 14.78 -9.30 3.43
CA ARG A 6 14.14 -8.92 2.16
C ARG A 6 12.63 -8.68 2.32
N PRO A 7 12.19 -7.64 3.04
CA PRO A 7 10.79 -7.45 3.34
C PRO A 7 9.94 -7.23 2.08
N GLY A 8 8.76 -7.85 2.05
CA GLY A 8 7.65 -7.50 1.19
C GLY A 8 6.80 -6.41 1.85
N VAL A 9 6.74 -5.24 1.23
CA VAL A 9 5.97 -4.09 1.72
C VAL A 9 4.76 -3.86 0.82
N LEU A 10 3.57 -3.80 1.41
CA LEU A 10 2.35 -3.34 0.75
C LEU A 10 1.94 -1.98 1.32
N LEU A 11 1.84 -0.96 0.48
CA LEU A 11 1.27 0.34 0.86
C LEU A 11 -0.10 0.51 0.21
N ALA A 12 -1.15 0.68 1.02
CA ALA A 12 -2.51 0.84 0.57
C ALA A 12 -3.05 2.25 0.83
N ALA A 13 -3.60 2.90 -0.20
CA ALA A 13 -4.43 4.10 -0.05
C ALA A 13 -5.89 3.67 0.12
N LEU A 14 -6.45 4.00 1.28
CA LEU A 14 -7.86 3.84 1.57
C LEU A 14 -8.65 4.98 0.92
N TYR A 15 -9.87 4.67 0.49
CA TYR A 15 -10.71 5.62 -0.21
C TYR A 15 -12.18 5.42 0.15
N HIS A 16 -12.83 6.54 0.46
CA HIS A 16 -14.24 6.62 0.84
C HIS A 16 -14.96 7.51 -0.19
N PRO A 17 -15.46 6.95 -1.30
CA PRO A 17 -16.09 7.72 -2.38
C PRO A 17 -17.31 8.54 -1.91
N GLU A 18 -17.99 8.09 -0.85
CA GLU A 18 -19.10 8.79 -0.21
C GLU A 18 -18.68 10.12 0.42
N THR A 19 -17.42 10.25 0.84
CA THR A 19 -16.88 11.47 1.46
C THR A 19 -16.04 12.28 0.47
N PHE A 20 -15.29 11.60 -0.41
CA PHE A 20 -14.40 12.20 -1.39
C PHE A 20 -14.70 11.67 -2.79
N PRO A 21 -15.75 12.12 -3.49
CA PRO A 21 -16.21 11.50 -4.73
C PRO A 21 -15.26 11.65 -5.93
N LEU A 22 -14.32 12.60 -5.87
CA LEU A 22 -13.35 12.82 -6.93
C LEU A 22 -12.01 12.13 -6.59
N PRO A 23 -11.51 11.23 -7.45
CA PRO A 23 -10.24 10.57 -7.23
C PRO A 23 -9.08 11.57 -7.33
N ARG A 24 -8.07 11.37 -6.50
CA ARG A 24 -6.83 12.14 -6.43
C ARG A 24 -5.64 11.21 -6.42
N PHE A 25 -4.52 11.67 -6.97
CA PHE A 25 -3.31 10.85 -6.96
C PHE A 25 -2.80 10.64 -5.52
N PRO A 26 -2.53 9.41 -5.06
CA PRO A 26 -2.11 9.13 -3.70
C PRO A 26 -0.62 9.44 -3.52
N LEU A 27 -0.28 10.73 -3.47
CA LEU A 27 1.11 11.21 -3.40
C LEU A 27 1.85 10.69 -2.17
N GLY A 28 1.17 10.51 -1.04
CA GLY A 28 1.75 10.01 0.21
C GLY A 28 2.42 8.65 0.03
N ILE A 29 1.64 7.62 -0.31
CA ILE A 29 2.17 6.26 -0.52
C ILE A 29 3.15 6.20 -1.70
N SER A 30 2.94 7.01 -2.74
CA SER A 30 3.81 7.04 -3.92
C SER A 30 5.21 7.57 -3.57
N THR A 31 5.27 8.59 -2.71
CA THR A 31 6.54 9.18 -2.24
C THR A 31 7.28 8.23 -1.32
N VAL A 32 6.56 7.59 -0.38
CA VAL A 32 7.14 6.57 0.51
C VAL A 32 7.63 5.37 -0.29
N ALA A 33 6.87 4.91 -1.28
CA ALA A 33 7.27 3.79 -2.12
C ALA A 33 8.54 4.09 -2.93
N ARG A 34 8.67 5.31 -3.46
CA ARG A 34 9.89 5.75 -4.13
C ARG A 34 11.09 5.67 -3.19
N ALA A 35 11.01 6.31 -2.02
CA ALA A 35 12.11 6.32 -1.06
C ALA A 35 12.48 4.89 -0.58
N ALA A 36 11.49 4.03 -0.34
CA ALA A 36 11.73 2.64 0.05
C ALA A 36 12.43 1.84 -1.06
N ARG A 37 12.03 2.01 -2.33
CA ARG A 37 12.64 1.33 -3.47
C ARG A 37 14.10 1.74 -3.70
N GLU A 38 14.46 2.99 -3.40
CA GLU A 38 15.85 3.48 -3.51
C GLU A 38 16.83 2.73 -2.58
N THR A 39 16.33 2.06 -1.54
CA THR A 39 17.18 1.27 -0.63
C THR A 39 17.59 -0.10 -1.19
N LEU A 40 16.88 -0.61 -2.21
CA LEU A 40 17.07 -1.96 -2.78
C LEU A 40 17.00 -3.11 -1.76
N LEU A 41 16.39 -2.89 -0.59
CA LEU A 41 16.36 -3.87 0.51
C LEU A 41 15.25 -4.92 0.38
N GLY A 42 14.25 -4.70 -0.47
CA GLY A 42 13.08 -5.56 -0.56
C GLY A 42 12.15 -5.18 -1.71
N SER A 43 10.88 -5.58 -1.61
CA SER A 43 9.87 -5.26 -2.61
C SER A 43 8.81 -4.31 -2.04
N VAL A 44 8.28 -3.43 -2.89
CA VAL A 44 7.26 -2.46 -2.51
C VAL A 44 6.14 -2.45 -3.55
N SER A 45 4.96 -2.87 -3.13
CA SER A 45 3.72 -2.88 -3.92
C SER A 45 2.77 -1.78 -3.44
N LEU A 46 1.97 -1.25 -4.37
CA LEU A 46 0.94 -0.26 -4.07
C LEU A 46 -0.44 -0.87 -4.30
N ALA A 47 -1.38 -0.52 -3.43
CA ALA A 47 -2.80 -0.74 -3.61
C ALA A 47 -3.54 0.60 -3.48
N ASP A 48 -4.42 0.92 -4.43
CA ASP A 48 -5.20 2.15 -4.40
C ASP A 48 -6.67 1.83 -4.60
N MET A 49 -7.47 2.07 -3.57
CA MET A 49 -8.92 1.86 -3.62
C MET A 49 -9.62 2.79 -4.63
N GLN A 50 -8.99 3.90 -5.02
CA GLN A 50 -9.51 4.81 -6.05
C GLN A 50 -9.52 4.18 -7.45
N LEU A 51 -8.79 3.08 -7.66
CA LEU A 51 -8.77 2.33 -8.93
C LEU A 51 -9.78 1.17 -8.94
N GLY A 52 -10.77 1.20 -8.05
CA GLY A 52 -11.85 0.20 -7.99
C GLY A 52 -11.54 -1.01 -7.10
N LEU A 53 -10.47 -0.96 -6.31
CA LEU A 53 -10.19 -1.97 -5.29
C LEU A 53 -11.11 -1.76 -4.08
N THR A 54 -11.89 -2.77 -3.71
CA THR A 54 -12.75 -2.74 -2.51
C THR A 54 -11.96 -3.03 -1.25
N LEU A 55 -12.51 -2.69 -0.08
CA LEU A 55 -11.90 -3.02 1.21
C LEU A 55 -11.75 -4.54 1.40
N ASP A 56 -12.78 -5.32 1.06
CA ASP A 56 -12.73 -6.78 1.12
C ASP A 56 -11.68 -7.36 0.16
N GLY A 57 -11.55 -6.76 -1.03
CA GLY A 57 -10.52 -7.14 -2.00
C GLY A 57 -9.11 -6.83 -1.50
N LEU A 58 -8.93 -5.69 -0.82
CA LEU A 58 -7.67 -5.34 -0.17
C LEU A 58 -7.34 -6.33 0.97
N ALA A 59 -8.32 -6.67 1.82
CA ALA A 59 -8.14 -7.62 2.90
C ALA A 59 -7.78 -9.03 2.37
N ALA A 60 -8.50 -9.51 1.36
CA ALA A 60 -8.20 -10.78 0.70
C ALA A 60 -6.78 -10.79 0.11
N ARG A 61 -6.35 -9.66 -0.46
CA ARG A 61 -4.99 -9.51 -0.98
C ARG A 61 -3.94 -9.56 0.12
N VAL A 62 -4.15 -8.88 1.25
CA VAL A 62 -3.23 -8.93 2.40
C VAL A 62 -3.07 -10.36 2.90
N GLU A 63 -4.17 -11.11 2.99
CA GLU A 63 -4.16 -12.52 3.42
C GLU A 63 -3.44 -13.45 2.43
N ALA A 64 -3.61 -13.21 1.13
CA ALA A 64 -2.98 -14.00 0.08
C ALA A 64 -1.49 -13.70 -0.08
N ASP A 65 -1.12 -12.42 -0.13
CA ASP A 65 0.25 -11.95 -0.38
C ASP A 65 1.11 -12.01 0.90
N ARG A 66 0.49 -11.96 2.09
CA ARG A 66 1.13 -11.92 3.42
C ARG A 66 2.36 -11.00 3.47
N PRO A 67 2.20 -9.68 3.22
CA PRO A 67 3.33 -8.77 3.28
C PRO A 67 3.92 -8.72 4.69
N ASP A 68 5.25 -8.60 4.80
CA ASP A 68 5.92 -8.43 6.09
C ASP A 68 5.58 -7.08 6.73
N VAL A 69 5.28 -6.07 5.89
CA VAL A 69 4.90 -4.72 6.31
C VAL A 69 3.68 -4.26 5.51
N LEU A 70 2.61 -3.91 6.23
CA LEU A 70 1.44 -3.24 5.68
C LEU A 70 1.44 -1.77 6.12
N GLY A 71 1.47 -0.86 5.16
CA GLY A 71 1.27 0.57 5.39
C GLY A 71 -0.10 1.01 4.88
N LEU A 72 -0.84 1.74 5.72
CA LEU A 72 -2.16 2.27 5.38
C LEU A 72 -2.11 3.80 5.33
N SER A 73 -2.67 4.39 4.28
CA SER A 73 -2.92 5.84 4.17
C SER A 73 -4.43 6.04 4.15
N ALA A 74 -4.97 6.71 5.17
CA ALA A 74 -6.39 6.97 5.36
C ALA A 74 -6.74 8.45 5.20
#